data_AF-A0A8D2P307-F1
#
_entry.id   AF-A0A8D2P307-F1
#
_cell.length_a   1.000
_cell.length_b   1.000
_cell.length_c   1.000
_cell.angle_alpha   90.00
_cell.angle_beta   90.00
_cell.angle_gamma   90.00
#
_symmetry.space_group_name_H-M   'P 1'
#
loop_
_entity.id
_entity.type
_entity.pdbx_description
1 polymer ?
#
loop_
_entity_poly.entity_id
_entity_poly.type
_entity_poly.pdbx_seq_one_letter_code
_entity_poly.pdbx_strand_id
1 'polypeptide(L)'
;RTPSPFLQNRFPCQPPTGTGVVPPQVQDPAFALVEFQKVARGSRVPKFDLATNLVGQPLVRQQVMKGLREFLENPNPVKPLVMSFHGSTGTGKTYVSSMLIRYLFQKGLQSPYVHHFSPIVHFPHAELIEQYKESLKRWIQGNLTICGRSAFLFDEMDKMHPGLIDVIIPFLGPSWVVYGTNYRKAIFIFISNAGGEQINNVTLALWRARKDREEISLQDLEPAISKAVFENPQSGFWKSGIINEHLIDFVVPFLPLKHHHVKQCVISELVQQGLEVRPGVVQEVADSIPYFPEEEKLFSSTGCKTVASRISFFF
;
A
#
# COMPACT_ATOMS: atom_id res chain seq x y z
N ARG A 1 15.19 8.81 10.16
CA ARG A 1 14.68 10.18 10.48
C ARG A 1 13.34 10.00 11.18
N THR A 2 13.16 10.65 12.32
CA THR A 2 11.95 10.56 13.17
C THR A 2 10.74 11.20 12.49
N PRO A 3 9.52 10.63 12.64
CA PRO A 3 8.31 11.28 12.15
C PRO A 3 8.09 12.63 12.84
N SER A 4 7.41 13.57 12.17
CA SER A 4 7.05 14.87 12.75
C SER A 4 6.29 14.68 14.08
N PRO A 5 6.68 15.34 15.19
CA PRO A 5 6.02 15.25 16.49
C PRO A 5 4.51 15.53 16.47
N PHE A 6 4.01 16.27 15.47
CA PHE A 6 2.60 16.68 15.38
C PHE A 6 1.65 15.62 14.78
N LEU A 7 2.14 14.70 13.94
CA LEU A 7 1.33 13.55 13.49
C LEU A 7 1.23 12.48 14.58
N GLN A 8 2.26 12.40 15.44
CA GLN A 8 2.34 11.46 16.55
C GLN A 8 1.26 11.72 17.61
N ASN A 9 0.83 12.97 17.79
CA ASN A 9 -0.27 13.33 18.70
C ASN A 9 -1.67 13.10 18.10
N ARG A 10 -1.81 12.67 16.84
CA ARG A 10 -3.12 12.49 16.17
C ARG A 10 -3.47 11.06 15.76
N PHE A 11 -2.59 10.08 15.98
CA PHE A 11 -2.93 8.65 16.03
C PHE A 11 -2.96 8.21 17.49
N PRO A 12 -4.08 8.40 18.24
CA PRO A 12 -4.13 8.10 19.66
C PRO A 12 -4.43 6.61 19.81
N CYS A 13 -3.43 5.80 19.51
CA CYS A 13 -3.31 4.46 20.06
C CYS A 13 -1.97 4.44 20.75
N GLN A 14 -1.84 5.25 21.81
CA GLN A 14 -0.78 5.05 22.79
C GLN A 14 -1.41 4.23 23.93
N PRO A 15 -0.68 3.25 24.49
CA PRO A 15 -1.17 2.51 25.64
C PRO A 15 -1.44 3.49 26.79
N PRO A 16 -2.42 3.22 27.67
CA PRO A 16 -2.58 4.02 28.88
C PRO A 16 -1.30 3.88 29.69
N THR A 17 -0.48 4.94 29.73
CA THR A 17 0.59 5.04 30.70
C THR A 17 -0.09 5.20 32.05
N GLY A 18 -0.04 4.15 32.85
CA GLY A 18 -0.60 4.14 34.19
C GLY A 18 0.05 5.23 35.03
N THR A 19 -0.72 6.26 35.34
CA THR A 19 -0.84 6.94 36.64
C THR A 19 -2.02 7.88 36.52
N GLY A 20 -3.02 7.71 37.37
CA GLY A 20 -4.25 8.50 37.33
C GLY A 20 -3.97 9.99 37.49
N VAL A 21 -4.36 10.77 36.48
CA VAL A 21 -4.77 12.17 36.60
C VAL A 21 -5.88 12.39 35.57
N VAL A 22 -7.04 12.85 36.05
CA VAL A 22 -8.22 13.18 35.26
C VAL A 22 -7.89 14.28 34.24
N PRO A 23 -8.24 14.16 32.94
CA PRO A 23 -8.01 15.26 32.00
C PRO A 23 -9.08 16.36 32.18
N PRO A 24 -8.70 17.64 32.11
CA PRO A 24 -9.64 18.75 32.14
C PRO A 24 -10.44 18.83 30.84
N GLN A 25 -11.62 19.41 30.95
CA GLN A 25 -12.62 19.49 29.90
C GLN A 25 -12.21 20.36 28.70
N VAL A 26 -12.68 19.90 27.53
CA VAL A 26 -13.02 20.63 26.30
C VAL A 26 -12.04 21.75 25.88
N GLN A 27 -11.13 21.43 24.95
CA GLN A 27 -10.48 22.44 24.12
C GLN A 27 -11.22 22.59 22.78
N ASP A 28 -11.50 23.85 22.48
CA ASP A 28 -12.31 24.38 21.39
C ASP A 28 -11.90 23.83 19.99
N PRO A 29 -12.83 23.26 19.19
CA PRO A 29 -12.54 22.70 17.87
C PRO A 29 -11.96 23.73 16.86
N ALA A 30 -12.18 25.03 17.06
CA ALA A 30 -11.61 26.07 16.20
C ALA A 30 -10.08 26.18 16.36
N PHE A 31 -9.55 25.93 17.56
CA PHE A 31 -8.11 26.03 17.83
C PHE A 31 -7.32 24.89 17.16
N ALA A 32 -7.93 23.69 17.10
CA ALA A 32 -7.36 22.51 16.44
C ALA A 32 -7.26 22.65 14.90
N LEU A 33 -8.14 23.47 14.30
CA LEU A 33 -8.23 23.75 12.86
C LEU A 33 -7.16 24.77 12.40
N VAL A 34 -6.92 25.82 13.19
CA VAL A 34 -5.95 26.88 12.86
C VAL A 34 -4.50 26.40 12.96
N GLU A 35 -4.16 25.54 13.93
CA GLU A 35 -2.85 24.87 13.95
C GLU A 35 -2.69 23.83 12.83
N PHE A 36 -3.77 23.13 12.45
CA PHE A 36 -3.76 22.17 11.34
C PHE A 36 -3.34 22.82 10.01
N GLN A 37 -3.86 24.02 9.72
CA GLN A 37 -3.48 24.78 8.51
C GLN A 37 -2.01 25.22 8.51
N LYS A 38 -1.40 25.44 9.69
CA LYS A 38 0.05 25.69 9.82
C LYS A 38 0.88 24.42 9.61
N VAL A 39 0.41 23.24 10.04
CA VAL A 39 1.11 21.95 9.88
C VAL A 39 0.97 21.36 8.46
N ALA A 40 -0.16 21.56 7.79
CA ALA A 40 -0.35 21.22 6.37
C ALA A 40 0.58 22.04 5.45
N ARG A 41 0.93 23.26 5.85
CA ARG A 41 1.96 24.09 5.20
C ARG A 41 3.40 23.72 5.61
N GLY A 42 3.60 23.03 6.73
CA GLY A 42 4.92 22.72 7.32
C GLY A 42 5.42 21.27 7.18
N SER A 43 4.56 20.30 6.89
CA SER A 43 4.92 18.85 6.87
C SER A 43 5.47 18.41 5.51
N ARG A 44 6.75 18.69 5.27
CA ARG A 44 7.45 18.40 4.00
C ARG A 44 7.78 16.91 3.74
N VAL A 45 7.45 15.97 4.63
CA VAL A 45 8.13 14.65 4.66
C VAL A 45 7.50 13.53 3.80
N PRO A 46 6.18 13.25 3.78
CA PRO A 46 5.67 12.09 3.02
C PRO A 46 5.72 12.29 1.50
N LYS A 47 5.50 13.53 1.04
CA LYS A 47 5.61 13.89 -0.38
C LYS A 47 7.05 13.80 -0.87
N PHE A 48 8.00 14.17 -0.01
CA PHE A 48 9.43 14.12 -0.33
C PHE A 48 9.94 12.68 -0.35
N ASP A 49 9.62 11.86 0.65
CA ASP A 49 10.07 10.46 0.71
C ASP A 49 9.48 9.59 -0.43
N LEU A 50 8.20 9.80 -0.81
CA LEU A 50 7.64 9.16 -2.00
C LEU A 50 8.31 9.67 -3.28
N ALA A 51 8.63 10.96 -3.36
CA ALA A 51 9.24 11.54 -4.56
C ALA A 51 10.71 11.14 -4.73
N THR A 52 11.45 10.91 -3.65
CA THR A 52 12.87 10.53 -3.71
C THR A 52 13.08 9.03 -3.80
N ASN A 53 12.21 8.22 -3.17
CA ASN A 53 12.48 6.80 -2.99
C ASN A 53 11.60 5.88 -3.84
N LEU A 54 10.48 6.37 -4.39
CA LEU A 54 9.62 5.58 -5.27
C LEU A 54 9.89 5.94 -6.74
N VAL A 55 10.56 5.01 -7.43
CA VAL A 55 10.99 5.22 -8.81
C VAL A 55 9.91 4.84 -9.80
N GLY A 56 9.62 5.74 -10.74
CA GLY A 56 8.81 5.44 -11.90
C GLY A 56 7.33 5.17 -11.63
N GLN A 57 6.78 5.58 -10.47
CA GLN A 57 5.37 5.33 -10.14
C GLN A 57 4.59 6.65 -9.92
N PRO A 58 4.32 7.43 -10.98
CA PRO A 58 3.65 8.74 -10.86
C PRO A 58 2.23 8.62 -10.29
N LEU A 59 1.45 7.63 -10.75
CA LEU A 59 0.08 7.37 -10.31
C LEU A 59 0.01 6.98 -8.84
N VAL A 60 0.95 6.14 -8.38
CA VAL A 60 1.01 5.72 -6.98
C VAL A 60 1.20 6.91 -6.05
N ARG A 61 2.16 7.79 -6.40
CA ARG A 61 2.41 9.02 -5.63
C ARG A 61 1.17 9.89 -5.55
N GLN A 62 0.43 10.05 -6.64
CA GLN A 62 -0.79 10.85 -6.67
C GLN A 62 -1.89 10.24 -5.80
N GLN A 63 -2.22 8.95 -6.00
CA GLN A 63 -3.35 8.31 -5.34
C GLN A 63 -3.12 8.11 -3.84
N VAL A 64 -1.94 7.64 -3.43
CA VAL A 64 -1.64 7.43 -2.01
C VAL A 64 -1.65 8.75 -1.25
N MET A 65 -1.06 9.81 -1.83
CA MET A 65 -1.05 11.13 -1.18
C MET A 65 -2.42 11.78 -1.13
N LYS A 66 -3.24 11.60 -2.18
CA LYS A 66 -4.62 12.09 -2.20
C LYS A 66 -5.45 11.39 -1.13
N GLY A 67 -5.50 10.06 -1.14
CA GLY A 67 -6.31 9.30 -0.21
C GLY A 67 -5.88 9.46 1.24
N LEU A 68 -4.57 9.52 1.51
CA LEU A 68 -4.07 9.76 2.86
C LEU A 68 -4.45 11.15 3.35
N ARG A 69 -4.33 12.19 2.51
CA ARG A 69 -4.71 13.56 2.89
C ARG A 69 -6.19 13.64 3.23
N GLU A 70 -7.05 13.19 2.31
CA GLU A 70 -8.50 13.23 2.47
C GLU A 70 -8.95 12.48 3.73
N PHE A 71 -8.33 11.33 4.01
CA PHE A 71 -8.65 10.54 5.20
C PHE A 71 -8.17 11.18 6.51
N LEU A 72 -6.95 11.74 6.54
CA LEU A 72 -6.39 12.33 7.76
C LEU A 72 -6.98 13.70 8.10
N GLU A 73 -7.39 14.46 7.09
CA GLU A 73 -8.03 15.78 7.26
C GLU A 73 -9.50 15.65 7.68
N ASN A 74 -10.15 14.51 7.42
CA ASN A 74 -11.51 14.25 7.87
C ASN A 74 -11.54 13.73 9.33
N PRO A 75 -12.03 14.50 10.31
CA PRO A 75 -12.09 14.06 11.70
C PRO A 75 -13.11 12.93 11.94
N ASN A 76 -14.10 12.81 11.06
CA ASN A 76 -15.26 11.92 11.18
C ASN A 76 -15.49 11.15 9.85
N PRO A 77 -14.59 10.24 9.47
CA PRO A 77 -14.79 9.40 8.29
C PRO A 77 -16.05 8.54 8.43
N VAL A 78 -16.76 8.33 7.31
CA VAL A 78 -18.00 7.53 7.23
C VAL A 78 -17.72 6.03 7.09
N LYS A 79 -16.52 5.66 6.65
CA LYS A 79 -15.98 4.29 6.60
C LYS A 79 -14.44 4.33 6.69
N PRO A 80 -13.77 3.20 6.97
CA PRO A 80 -12.30 3.11 6.92
C PRO A 80 -11.73 3.50 5.56
N LEU A 81 -10.46 3.90 5.53
CA LEU A 81 -9.74 4.09 4.28
C LEU A 81 -9.35 2.72 3.70
N VAL A 82 -9.78 2.44 2.47
CA VAL A 82 -9.45 1.20 1.77
C VAL A 82 -8.68 1.51 0.49
N MET A 83 -7.40 1.12 0.46
CA MET A 83 -6.54 1.24 -0.73
C MET A 83 -6.22 -0.13 -1.31
N SER A 84 -6.30 -0.27 -2.63
CA SER A 84 -6.00 -1.52 -3.33
C SER A 84 -4.87 -1.32 -4.35
N PHE A 85 -3.74 -1.97 -4.14
CA PHE A 85 -2.51 -1.83 -4.92
C PHE A 85 -2.40 -2.96 -5.93
N HIS A 86 -2.30 -2.61 -7.22
CA HIS A 86 -2.31 -3.57 -8.33
C HIS A 86 -1.13 -3.35 -9.26
N GLY A 87 -0.55 -4.43 -9.78
CA GLY A 87 0.53 -4.35 -10.77
C GLY A 87 1.45 -5.56 -10.71
N SER A 88 2.44 -5.65 -11.58
CA SER A 88 3.39 -6.77 -11.58
C SER A 88 4.26 -6.81 -10.33
N THR A 89 4.88 -7.96 -10.10
CA THR A 89 5.87 -8.16 -9.02
C THR A 89 7.06 -7.19 -9.15
N GLY A 90 7.64 -6.80 -8.02
CA GLY A 90 8.85 -5.95 -7.99
C GLY A 90 8.66 -4.49 -8.44
N THR A 91 7.42 -4.04 -8.64
CA THR A 91 7.11 -2.64 -9.01
C THR A 91 7.00 -1.67 -7.83
N GLY A 92 7.03 -2.19 -6.59
CA GLY A 92 7.09 -1.38 -5.36
C GLY A 92 5.87 -1.41 -4.45
N LYS A 93 4.86 -2.27 -4.68
CA LYS A 93 3.63 -2.31 -3.86
C LYS A 93 3.88 -2.45 -2.36
N THR A 94 4.59 -3.51 -1.95
CA THR A 94 4.95 -3.77 -0.54
C THR A 94 5.93 -2.73 0.01
N TYR A 95 6.76 -2.15 -0.86
CA TYR A 95 7.67 -1.07 -0.47
C TYR A 95 6.91 0.20 -0.09
N VAL A 96 5.95 0.62 -0.91
CA VAL A 96 5.10 1.79 -0.67
C VAL A 96 4.22 1.60 0.55
N SER A 97 3.60 0.43 0.73
CA SER A 97 2.79 0.15 1.92
C SER A 97 3.65 0.21 3.19
N SER A 98 4.84 -0.40 3.19
CA SER A 98 5.78 -0.33 4.32
C SER A 98 6.20 1.10 4.64
N MET A 99 6.44 1.92 3.61
CA MET A 99 6.81 3.32 3.79
C MET A 99 5.66 4.15 4.37
N LEU A 100 4.44 3.95 3.85
CA LEU A 100 3.23 4.58 4.38
C LEU A 100 3.02 4.22 5.86
N ILE A 101 3.21 2.96 6.23
CA ILE A 101 3.09 2.52 7.62
C ILE A 101 4.16 3.14 8.51
N ARG A 102 5.42 3.21 8.08
CA ARG A 102 6.50 3.87 8.85
C ARG A 102 6.22 5.36 9.05
N TYR A 103 5.53 5.99 8.11
CA TYR A 103 5.10 7.38 8.24
C TYR A 103 3.98 7.55 9.27
N LEU A 104 3.02 6.63 9.30
CA LEU A 104 1.84 6.68 10.18
C LEU A 104 2.12 6.18 11.61
N PHE A 105 2.99 5.18 11.77
CA PHE A 105 3.26 4.50 13.02
C PHE A 105 4.75 4.57 13.34
N GLN A 106 5.11 5.06 14.54
CA GLN A 106 6.51 5.24 14.94
C GLN A 106 7.35 3.95 14.85
N LYS A 107 6.76 2.81 15.24
CA LYS A 107 7.40 1.48 15.16
C LYS A 107 7.24 0.81 13.78
N GLY A 108 6.66 1.50 12.80
CA GLY A 108 6.36 0.96 11.48
C GLY A 108 5.59 -0.35 11.55
N LEU A 109 6.07 -1.37 10.82
CA LEU A 109 5.48 -2.72 10.80
C LEU A 109 5.58 -3.46 12.15
N GLN A 110 6.44 -3.00 13.08
CA GLN A 110 6.55 -3.57 14.43
C GLN A 110 5.58 -2.92 15.44
N SER A 111 4.73 -2.00 14.97
CA SER A 111 3.67 -1.42 15.80
C SER A 111 2.63 -2.48 16.15
N PRO A 112 2.16 -2.57 17.41
CA PRO A 112 1.10 -3.50 17.78
C PRO A 112 -0.24 -3.20 17.11
N TYR A 113 -0.39 -2.02 16.49
CA TYR A 113 -1.59 -1.58 15.76
C TYR A 113 -1.47 -1.75 14.25
N VAL A 114 -0.42 -2.42 13.79
CA VAL A 114 -0.21 -2.73 12.37
C VAL A 114 -0.21 -4.23 12.22
N HIS A 115 -1.10 -4.73 11.36
CA HIS A 115 -1.32 -6.15 11.17
C HIS A 115 -1.07 -6.49 9.70
N HIS A 116 -0.11 -7.38 9.45
CA HIS A 116 0.26 -7.79 8.11
C HIS A 116 -0.08 -9.27 7.90
N PHE A 117 -0.92 -9.54 6.91
CA PHE A 117 -1.36 -10.88 6.55
C PHE A 117 -0.85 -11.25 5.16
N SER A 118 -0.22 -12.40 5.06
CA SER A 118 0.09 -13.10 3.82
C SER A 118 -0.70 -14.42 3.80
N PRO A 119 -1.54 -14.68 2.78
CA PRO A 119 -2.29 -15.92 2.65
C PRO A 119 -1.42 -17.16 2.66
N ILE A 120 -0.25 -17.11 2.01
CA ILE A 120 0.67 -18.26 1.93
C ILE A 120 1.21 -18.63 3.31
N VAL A 121 1.47 -17.63 4.16
CA VAL A 121 2.06 -17.85 5.49
C VAL A 121 0.99 -18.14 6.55
N HIS A 122 -0.09 -17.38 6.55
CA HIS A 122 -1.08 -17.41 7.63
C HIS A 122 -2.26 -18.35 7.36
N PHE A 123 -2.55 -18.64 6.08
CA PHE A 123 -3.70 -19.44 5.66
C PHE A 123 -3.31 -20.55 4.66
N PRO A 124 -2.27 -21.38 4.93
CA PRO A 124 -1.71 -22.31 3.93
C PRO A 124 -2.60 -23.53 3.61
N HIS A 125 -3.45 -23.94 4.55
CA HIS A 125 -4.20 -25.21 4.47
C HIS A 125 -5.68 -24.98 4.18
N ALA A 126 -6.16 -25.45 3.04
CA ALA A 126 -7.54 -25.28 2.62
C ALA A 126 -8.53 -25.99 3.57
N GLU A 127 -8.14 -27.09 4.23
CA GLU A 127 -9.03 -27.83 5.14
C GLU A 127 -9.38 -27.03 6.41
N LEU A 128 -8.53 -26.06 6.78
CA LEU A 128 -8.68 -25.25 7.99
C LEU A 128 -9.39 -23.91 7.73
N ILE A 129 -10.01 -23.75 6.55
CA ILE A 129 -10.58 -22.47 6.11
C ILE A 129 -11.61 -21.90 7.09
N GLU A 130 -12.47 -22.72 7.68
CA GLU A 130 -13.48 -22.26 8.65
C GLU A 130 -12.84 -21.76 9.95
N GLN A 131 -11.77 -22.41 10.41
CA GLN A 131 -11.00 -21.96 11.57
C GLN A 131 -10.27 -20.64 11.27
N TYR A 132 -9.72 -20.49 10.07
CA TYR A 132 -9.06 -19.26 9.65
C TYR A 132 -10.04 -18.09 9.51
N LYS A 133 -11.24 -18.33 8.99
CA LYS A 133 -12.32 -17.33 8.94
C LYS A 133 -12.65 -16.82 10.34
N GLU A 134 -12.85 -17.72 11.29
CA GLU A 134 -13.20 -17.34 12.65
C GLU A 134 -12.05 -16.60 13.35
N SER A 135 -10.81 -17.08 13.19
CA SER A 135 -9.62 -16.47 13.76
C SER A 135 -9.39 -15.06 13.21
N LEU A 136 -9.50 -14.89 11.89
CA LEU A 136 -9.35 -13.59 11.22
C LEU A 136 -10.42 -12.59 11.69
N LYS A 137 -11.68 -13.03 11.77
CA LYS A 137 -12.79 -12.20 12.26
C LYS A 137 -12.51 -11.68 13.68
N ARG A 138 -12.18 -12.59 14.59
CA ARG A 138 -11.87 -12.24 16.00
C ARG A 138 -10.66 -11.32 16.09
N TRP A 139 -9.63 -11.56 15.28
CA TRP A 139 -8.42 -10.73 15.26
C TRP A 139 -8.72 -9.29 14.85
N ILE A 140 -9.44 -9.10 13.75
CA ILE A 140 -9.81 -7.76 13.26
C ILE A 140 -10.69 -7.05 14.29
N GLN A 141 -11.74 -7.72 14.79
CA GLN A 141 -12.64 -7.16 15.80
C GLN A 141 -11.90 -6.76 17.08
N GLY A 142 -11.05 -7.64 17.61
CA GLY A 142 -10.30 -7.39 18.84
C GLY A 142 -9.36 -6.19 18.69
N ASN A 143 -8.58 -6.12 17.61
CA ASN A 143 -7.64 -5.03 17.41
C ASN A 143 -8.31 -3.69 17.10
N LEU A 144 -9.45 -3.70 16.41
CA LEU A 144 -10.26 -2.49 16.23
C LEU A 144 -10.89 -2.01 17.53
N THR A 145 -11.24 -2.94 18.43
CA THR A 145 -11.74 -2.62 19.78
C THR A 145 -10.64 -2.01 20.66
N ILE A 146 -9.40 -2.50 20.53
CA ILE A 146 -8.24 -1.93 21.24
C ILE A 146 -7.87 -0.56 20.65
N CYS A 147 -7.88 -0.44 19.32
CA CYS A 147 -7.46 0.75 18.60
C CYS A 147 -8.25 0.88 17.29
N GLY A 148 -9.18 1.83 17.24
CA GLY A 148 -9.96 2.14 16.03
C GLY A 148 -9.14 2.72 14.87
N ARG A 149 -7.84 2.99 15.08
CA ARG A 149 -6.88 3.46 14.07
C ARG A 149 -5.87 2.39 13.65
N SER A 150 -6.16 1.12 13.89
CA SER A 150 -5.31 0.02 13.44
C SER A 150 -5.22 -0.01 11.91
N ALA A 151 -4.08 -0.45 11.40
CA ALA A 151 -3.84 -0.64 9.98
C ALA A 151 -3.70 -2.13 9.65
N PHE A 152 -4.40 -2.57 8.62
CA PHE A 152 -4.42 -3.95 8.15
C PHE A 152 -3.89 -4.01 6.73
N LEU A 153 -2.81 -4.77 6.52
CA LEU A 153 -2.18 -4.99 5.23
C LEU A 153 -2.42 -6.45 4.84
N PHE A 154 -3.06 -6.68 3.70
CA PHE A 154 -3.23 -8.01 3.13
C PHE A 154 -2.39 -8.11 1.87
N ASP A 155 -1.27 -8.83 1.94
CA ASP A 155 -0.40 -9.10 0.81
C ASP A 155 -0.89 -10.30 0.01
N GLU A 156 -0.52 -10.36 -1.27
CA GLU A 156 -0.93 -11.41 -2.22
C GLU A 156 -2.42 -11.71 -2.18
N MET A 157 -3.25 -10.66 -2.16
CA MET A 157 -4.69 -10.75 -2.03
C MET A 157 -5.35 -11.55 -3.17
N ASP A 158 -4.69 -11.64 -4.34
CA ASP A 158 -5.06 -12.51 -5.45
C ASP A 158 -5.03 -14.01 -5.12
N LYS A 159 -4.28 -14.40 -4.09
CA LYS A 159 -4.16 -15.78 -3.60
C LYS A 159 -5.02 -16.04 -2.36
N MET A 160 -5.73 -15.03 -1.86
CA MET A 160 -6.56 -15.17 -0.68
C MET A 160 -7.83 -15.97 -1.00
N HIS A 161 -8.16 -16.96 -0.17
CA HIS A 161 -9.36 -17.76 -0.35
C HIS A 161 -10.62 -16.88 -0.24
N PRO A 162 -11.60 -16.95 -1.17
CA PRO A 162 -12.77 -16.06 -1.20
C PRO A 162 -13.51 -15.97 0.14
N GLY A 163 -13.70 -17.11 0.82
CA GLY A 163 -14.34 -17.14 2.12
C GLY A 163 -13.64 -16.34 3.23
N LEU A 164 -12.33 -16.08 3.14
CA LEU A 164 -11.64 -15.17 4.08
C LEU A 164 -11.87 -13.70 3.70
N ILE A 165 -12.07 -13.43 2.42
CA ILE A 165 -12.40 -12.10 1.90
C ILE A 165 -13.79 -11.69 2.38
N ASP A 166 -14.74 -12.63 2.36
CA ASP A 166 -16.10 -12.44 2.91
C ASP A 166 -16.10 -12.06 4.40
N VAL A 167 -15.10 -12.53 5.16
CA VAL A 167 -14.92 -12.14 6.57
C VAL A 167 -14.45 -10.69 6.70
N ILE A 168 -13.67 -10.19 5.74
CA ILE A 168 -13.10 -8.84 5.76
C ILE A 168 -14.16 -7.80 5.35
N ILE A 169 -15.00 -8.11 4.36
CA ILE A 169 -16.03 -7.21 3.78
C ILE A 169 -16.78 -6.37 4.84
N PRO A 170 -17.37 -6.98 5.89
CA PRO A 170 -18.02 -6.27 6.98
C PRO A 170 -17.23 -5.07 7.54
N PHE A 171 -15.91 -5.21 7.66
CA PHE A 171 -15.07 -4.18 8.29
C PHE A 171 -14.74 -3.01 7.37
N LEU A 172 -15.06 -3.09 6.07
CA LEU A 172 -14.74 -2.05 5.09
C LEU A 172 -15.89 -1.04 4.90
N GLY A 173 -17.11 -1.41 5.27
CA GLY A 173 -18.32 -0.61 5.05
C GLY A 173 -18.66 0.38 6.17
N PRO A 174 -19.64 1.28 5.93
CA PRO A 174 -20.13 2.23 6.92
C PRO A 174 -21.01 1.58 8.01
N SER A 175 -21.48 0.36 7.77
CA SER A 175 -22.64 -0.24 8.46
C SER A 175 -22.34 -1.02 9.75
N TRP A 176 -21.08 -1.07 10.22
CA TRP A 176 -20.69 -1.96 11.31
C TRP A 176 -20.36 -1.23 12.60
N VAL A 177 -21.34 -0.97 13.46
CA VAL A 177 -21.05 -0.56 14.84
C VAL A 177 -20.47 -1.76 15.60
N VAL A 178 -19.15 -1.94 15.58
CA VAL A 178 -18.47 -2.71 16.63
C VAL A 178 -18.64 -1.89 17.90
N TYR A 179 -19.40 -2.42 18.86
CA TYR A 179 -19.77 -1.74 20.10
C TYR A 179 -18.58 -0.96 20.70
N GLY A 180 -18.77 0.36 20.89
CA GLY A 180 -17.87 1.20 21.67
C GLY A 180 -16.61 1.75 20.98
N THR A 181 -16.34 1.44 19.70
CA THR A 181 -15.14 1.97 19.00
C THR A 181 -15.41 2.56 17.61
N ASN A 182 -14.68 3.63 17.29
CA ASN A 182 -14.75 4.28 15.98
C ASN A 182 -13.77 3.61 14.99
N TYR A 183 -14.14 2.42 14.53
CA TYR A 183 -13.39 1.64 13.52
C TYR A 183 -13.26 2.35 12.17
N ARG A 184 -14.09 3.38 11.88
CA ARG A 184 -14.05 4.15 10.64
C ARG A 184 -12.72 4.90 10.44
N LYS A 185 -11.87 4.94 11.46
CA LYS A 185 -10.52 5.52 11.40
C LYS A 185 -9.43 4.48 11.10
N ALA A 186 -9.79 3.24 10.82
CA ALA A 186 -8.86 2.20 10.41
C ALA A 186 -8.42 2.38 8.95
N ILE A 187 -7.31 1.72 8.61
CA ILE A 187 -6.75 1.73 7.26
C ILE A 187 -6.60 0.28 6.79
N PHE A 188 -7.12 -0.03 5.61
CA PHE A 188 -6.97 -1.31 4.94
C PHE A 188 -6.17 -1.11 3.66
N ILE A 189 -5.10 -1.88 3.48
CA ILE A 189 -4.27 -1.87 2.28
C ILE A 189 -4.25 -3.29 1.72
N PHE A 190 -4.82 -3.45 0.53
CA PHE A 190 -4.76 -4.70 -0.22
C PHE A 190 -3.63 -4.62 -1.24
N ILE A 191 -2.79 -5.65 -1.32
CA ILE A 191 -1.69 -5.72 -2.27
C ILE A 191 -1.91 -6.96 -3.12
N SER A 192 -1.98 -6.76 -4.44
CA SER A 192 -2.26 -7.84 -5.36
C SER A 192 -1.45 -7.74 -6.65
N ASN A 193 -1.10 -8.90 -7.21
CA ASN A 193 -0.56 -8.99 -8.56
C ASN A 193 -1.64 -9.13 -9.64
N ALA A 194 -2.91 -9.31 -9.26
CA ALA A 194 -4.02 -9.33 -10.20
C ALA A 194 -4.10 -8.00 -10.97
N GLY A 195 -4.31 -8.09 -12.28
CA GLY A 195 -4.26 -6.95 -13.19
C GLY A 195 -2.87 -6.55 -13.66
N GLY A 196 -1.80 -7.17 -13.16
CA GLY A 196 -0.44 -6.81 -13.54
C GLY A 196 -0.17 -6.95 -15.04
N GLU A 197 -0.60 -8.05 -15.66
CA GLU A 197 -0.43 -8.27 -17.10
C GLU A 197 -1.20 -7.25 -17.94
N GLN A 198 -2.44 -6.94 -17.56
CA GLN A 198 -3.29 -6.01 -18.29
C GLN A 198 -2.79 -4.57 -18.14
N ILE A 199 -2.32 -4.18 -16.96
CA ILE A 199 -1.62 -2.90 -16.75
C ILE A 199 -0.37 -2.84 -17.64
N ASN A 200 0.40 -3.92 -17.74
CA ASN A 200 1.59 -3.97 -18.60
C ASN A 200 1.21 -3.81 -20.09
N ASN A 201 0.18 -4.51 -20.55
CA ASN A 201 -0.28 -4.46 -21.94
C ASN A 201 -0.77 -3.05 -22.32
N VAL A 202 -1.55 -2.39 -21.46
CA VAL A 202 -1.94 -0.99 -21.70
C VAL A 202 -0.74 -0.05 -21.66
N THR A 203 0.16 -0.22 -20.69
CA THR A 203 1.38 0.60 -20.61
C THR A 203 2.22 0.47 -21.87
N LEU A 204 2.35 -0.75 -22.41
CA LEU A 204 3.05 -1.01 -23.67
C LEU A 204 2.33 -0.38 -24.87
N ALA A 205 1.01 -0.50 -24.94
CA ALA A 205 0.22 0.11 -26.01
C ALA A 205 0.34 1.65 -26.02
N LEU A 206 0.26 2.29 -24.85
CA LEU A 206 0.44 3.73 -24.70
C LEU A 206 1.86 4.17 -25.07
N TRP A 207 2.87 3.39 -24.69
CA TRP A 207 4.25 3.65 -25.09
C TRP A 207 4.43 3.56 -26.61
N ARG A 208 3.85 2.53 -27.26
CA ARG A 208 3.86 2.39 -28.74
C ARG A 208 3.13 3.55 -29.43
N ALA A 209 2.10 4.09 -28.79
CA ALA A 209 1.40 5.29 -29.21
C ALA A 209 2.16 6.60 -28.88
N ARG A 210 3.41 6.52 -28.40
CA ARG A 210 4.27 7.65 -28.03
C ARG A 210 3.70 8.53 -26.91
N LYS A 211 2.85 7.98 -26.06
CA LYS A 211 2.40 8.65 -24.83
C LYS A 211 3.48 8.51 -23.76
N ASP A 212 3.84 9.62 -23.13
CA ASP A 212 4.82 9.60 -22.07
C ASP A 212 4.27 8.92 -20.81
N ARG A 213 5.16 8.30 -20.03
CA ARG A 213 4.77 7.53 -18.85
C ARG A 213 4.09 8.43 -17.81
N GLU A 214 4.59 9.64 -17.66
CA GLU A 214 4.13 10.65 -16.73
C GLU A 214 2.74 11.20 -17.11
N GLU A 215 2.32 11.03 -18.37
CA GLU A 215 1.02 11.43 -18.89
C GLU A 215 -0.04 10.32 -18.77
N ILE A 216 0.36 9.11 -18.40
CA ILE A 216 -0.59 8.01 -18.16
C ILE A 216 -1.46 8.37 -16.95
N SER A 217 -2.77 8.45 -17.19
CA SER A 217 -3.78 8.75 -16.18
C SER A 217 -4.43 7.47 -15.65
N LEU A 218 -5.20 7.58 -14.55
CA LEU A 218 -6.00 6.45 -14.08
C LEU A 218 -7.06 6.02 -15.10
N GLN A 219 -7.69 6.97 -15.80
CA GLN A 219 -8.73 6.71 -16.79
C GLN A 219 -8.23 5.82 -17.94
N ASP A 220 -6.95 5.95 -18.30
CA ASP A 220 -6.33 5.08 -19.30
C ASP A 220 -6.24 3.61 -18.84
N LEU A 221 -6.11 3.39 -17.52
CA LEU A 221 -5.89 2.06 -16.93
C LEU A 221 -7.18 1.45 -16.36
N GLU A 222 -8.19 2.27 -16.04
CA GLU A 222 -9.46 1.83 -15.46
C GLU A 222 -10.10 0.68 -16.23
N PRO A 223 -10.21 0.69 -17.58
CA PRO A 223 -10.79 -0.44 -18.32
C PRO A 223 -9.97 -1.73 -18.19
N ALA A 224 -8.65 -1.63 -18.20
CA ALA A 224 -7.76 -2.79 -18.11
C ALA A 224 -7.68 -3.37 -16.70
N ILE A 225 -7.66 -2.50 -15.69
CA ILE A 225 -7.80 -2.92 -14.30
C ILE A 225 -9.14 -3.60 -14.17
N SER A 226 -10.25 -2.93 -14.49
CA SER A 226 -11.59 -3.50 -14.46
C SER A 226 -11.65 -4.85 -15.14
N LYS A 227 -11.24 -4.97 -16.41
CA LYS A 227 -11.28 -6.23 -17.14
C LYS A 227 -10.50 -7.36 -16.47
N ALA A 228 -9.26 -7.10 -16.04
CA ALA A 228 -8.41 -8.11 -15.40
C ALA A 228 -8.92 -8.61 -14.06
N VAL A 229 -9.67 -7.73 -13.41
CA VAL A 229 -10.17 -7.82 -12.05
C VAL A 229 -11.53 -8.50 -12.04
N PHE A 230 -12.44 -8.09 -12.94
CA PHE A 230 -13.81 -8.57 -13.03
C PHE A 230 -13.95 -9.87 -13.83
N GLU A 231 -13.11 -10.11 -14.84
CA GLU A 231 -13.29 -11.24 -15.77
C GLU A 231 -12.47 -12.48 -15.40
N ASN A 232 -11.50 -12.40 -14.49
CA ASN A 232 -10.67 -13.56 -14.14
C ASN A 232 -11.39 -14.46 -13.11
N PRO A 233 -11.77 -15.70 -13.46
CA PRO A 233 -12.53 -16.57 -12.56
C PRO A 233 -11.75 -17.01 -11.32
N GLN A 234 -10.42 -16.95 -11.38
CA GLN A 234 -9.46 -17.39 -10.36
C GLN A 234 -9.07 -16.28 -9.38
N SER A 235 -9.24 -15.00 -9.74
CA SER A 235 -8.97 -13.90 -8.80
C SER A 235 -10.19 -13.68 -7.90
N GLY A 236 -10.30 -14.53 -6.87
CA GLY A 236 -11.35 -14.48 -5.85
C GLY A 236 -11.51 -13.12 -5.17
N PHE A 237 -10.46 -12.30 -5.19
CA PHE A 237 -10.44 -10.93 -4.66
C PHE A 237 -11.60 -10.07 -5.15
N TRP A 238 -12.01 -10.24 -6.40
CA TRP A 238 -12.95 -9.35 -7.07
C TRP A 238 -14.31 -9.96 -7.36
N LYS A 239 -14.46 -11.29 -7.18
CA LYS A 239 -15.76 -11.98 -7.15
C LYS A 239 -16.47 -11.87 -5.79
N SER A 240 -15.78 -11.41 -4.75
CA SER A 240 -16.35 -11.12 -3.44
C SER A 240 -17.05 -9.75 -3.43
N GLY A 241 -18.05 -9.55 -2.57
CA GLY A 241 -18.90 -8.33 -2.53
C GLY A 241 -18.18 -6.98 -2.39
N ILE A 242 -16.86 -6.94 -2.22
CA ILE A 242 -16.04 -5.73 -2.06
C ILE A 242 -16.28 -4.68 -3.15
N ILE A 243 -16.39 -5.07 -4.43
CA ILE A 243 -16.59 -4.11 -5.53
C ILE A 243 -18.06 -3.78 -5.75
N ASN A 244 -18.93 -4.78 -5.67
CA ASN A 244 -20.36 -4.57 -5.80
C ASN A 244 -20.85 -3.55 -4.78
N GLU A 245 -20.24 -3.54 -3.59
CA GLU A 245 -20.51 -2.61 -2.50
C GLU A 245 -19.63 -1.33 -2.52
N HIS A 246 -18.79 -1.12 -3.55
CA HIS A 246 -17.92 0.06 -3.70
C HIS A 246 -17.05 0.35 -2.44
N LEU A 247 -16.50 -0.71 -1.84
CA LEU A 247 -15.80 -0.61 -0.56
C LEU A 247 -14.37 -0.07 -0.70
N ILE A 248 -13.75 -0.19 -1.88
CA ILE A 248 -12.42 0.36 -2.16
C ILE A 248 -12.53 1.85 -2.49
N ASP A 249 -11.76 2.68 -1.78
CA ASP A 249 -11.69 4.13 -2.02
C ASP A 249 -10.71 4.50 -3.12
N PHE A 250 -9.55 3.85 -3.12
CA PHE A 250 -8.47 4.14 -4.06
C PHE A 250 -7.90 2.86 -4.66
N VAL A 251 -8.08 2.70 -5.97
CA VAL A 251 -7.33 1.74 -6.77
C VAL A 251 -6.02 2.39 -7.20
N VAL A 252 -4.91 1.74 -6.88
CA VAL A 252 -3.56 2.27 -7.07
C VAL A 252 -2.77 1.36 -8.01
N PRO A 253 -2.70 1.67 -9.31
CA PRO A 253 -1.95 0.88 -10.27
C PRO A 253 -0.45 1.18 -10.21
N PHE A 254 0.35 0.12 -10.30
CA PHE A 254 1.80 0.11 -10.35
C PHE A 254 2.23 -0.31 -11.75
N LEU A 255 2.86 0.62 -12.44
CA LEU A 255 3.30 0.45 -13.82
C LEU A 255 4.59 -0.39 -13.88
N PRO A 256 4.82 -1.16 -14.95
CA PRO A 256 6.06 -1.90 -15.13
C PRO A 256 7.27 -0.96 -15.20
N LEU A 257 8.43 -1.40 -14.74
CA LEU A 257 9.64 -0.57 -14.63
C LEU A 257 10.49 -0.68 -15.90
N LYS A 258 10.97 0.46 -16.42
CA LYS A 258 11.94 0.53 -17.51
C LYS A 258 13.36 0.28 -17.00
N HIS A 259 14.30 0.01 -17.90
CA HIS A 259 15.72 -0.21 -17.58
C HIS A 259 16.34 0.86 -16.67
N HIS A 260 16.13 2.14 -16.96
CA HIS A 260 16.68 3.22 -16.13
C HIS A 260 16.06 3.26 -14.71
N HIS A 261 14.82 2.81 -14.53
CA HIS A 261 14.23 2.67 -13.19
C HIS A 261 14.94 1.56 -12.40
N VAL A 262 15.24 0.44 -13.07
CA VAL A 262 15.98 -0.67 -12.47
C VAL A 262 17.37 -0.21 -12.03
N LYS A 263 18.09 0.57 -12.86
CA LYS A 263 19.37 1.18 -12.46
C LYS A 263 19.26 1.99 -11.16
N GLN A 264 18.20 2.77 -10.98
CA GLN A 264 17.99 3.53 -9.75
C GLN A 264 17.73 2.62 -8.54
N CYS A 265 17.04 1.50 -8.73
CA CYS A 265 16.92 0.47 -7.68
C CYS A 265 18.28 -0.13 -7.33
N VAL A 266 19.13 -0.45 -8.33
CA VAL A 266 20.48 -0.98 -8.09
C VAL A 266 21.32 0.01 -7.28
N ILE A 267 21.32 1.28 -7.67
CA ILE A 267 22.02 2.34 -6.92
C ILE A 267 21.52 2.41 -5.47
N SER A 268 20.19 2.39 -5.29
CA SER A 268 19.58 2.47 -3.95
C SER A 268 19.96 1.27 -3.08
N GLU A 269 19.98 0.07 -3.66
CA GLU A 269 20.34 -1.18 -2.97
C GLU A 269 21.83 -1.20 -2.59
N LEU A 270 22.73 -0.80 -3.49
CA LEU A 270 24.16 -0.67 -3.20
C LEU A 270 24.42 0.28 -2.03
N VAL A 271 23.78 1.45 -2.05
CA VAL A 271 23.87 2.43 -0.95
C VAL A 271 23.32 1.85 0.35
N GLN A 272 22.21 1.12 0.29
CA GLN A 272 21.61 0.49 1.48
C GLN A 272 22.52 -0.58 2.09
N GLN A 273 23.27 -1.32 1.27
CA GLN A 273 24.25 -2.32 1.71
C GLN A 273 25.61 -1.71 2.09
N GLY A 274 25.81 -0.40 1.92
CA GLY A 274 27.09 0.26 2.18
C GLY A 274 28.18 -0.06 1.16
N LEU A 275 27.79 -0.52 -0.04
CA LEU A 275 28.68 -0.84 -1.15
C LEU A 275 28.96 0.38 -2.03
N GLU A 276 30.12 0.38 -2.68
CA GLU A 276 30.51 1.45 -3.61
C GLU A 276 29.67 1.42 -4.89
N VAL A 277 29.11 2.57 -5.27
CA VAL A 277 28.32 2.71 -6.50
C VAL A 277 29.24 2.88 -7.70
N ARG A 278 29.55 1.77 -8.39
CA ARG A 278 30.34 1.75 -9.62
C ARG A 278 29.41 1.73 -10.85
N PRO A 279 29.49 2.70 -11.79
CA PRO A 279 28.59 2.77 -12.94
C PRO A 279 28.58 1.49 -13.80
N GLY A 280 29.74 0.82 -13.96
CA GLY A 280 29.84 -0.46 -14.67
C GLY A 280 29.01 -1.56 -14.00
N VAL A 281 29.13 -1.71 -12.68
CA VAL A 281 28.34 -2.70 -11.92
C VAL A 281 26.85 -2.38 -11.97
N VAL A 282 26.46 -1.10 -11.89
CA VAL A 282 25.06 -0.70 -12.02
C VAL A 282 24.48 -1.12 -13.37
N GLN A 283 25.26 -0.94 -14.45
CA GLN A 283 24.88 -1.37 -15.80
C GLN A 283 24.75 -2.89 -15.90
N GLU A 284 25.78 -3.63 -15.48
CA GLU A 284 25.80 -5.10 -15.57
C GLU A 284 24.69 -5.76 -14.77
N VAL A 285 24.43 -5.29 -13.54
CA VAL A 285 23.32 -5.78 -12.71
C VAL A 285 21.99 -5.49 -13.41
N ALA A 286 21.79 -4.27 -13.94
CA ALA A 286 20.55 -3.91 -14.62
C ALA A 286 20.34 -4.72 -15.92
N ASP A 287 21.41 -5.05 -16.64
CA ASP A 287 21.38 -5.86 -17.88
C ASP A 287 21.14 -7.35 -17.59
N SER A 288 21.50 -7.83 -16.41
CA SER A 288 21.26 -9.23 -15.99
C SER A 288 19.79 -9.57 -15.72
N ILE A 289 18.92 -8.55 -15.69
CA ILE A 289 17.49 -8.70 -15.39
C ILE A 289 16.73 -9.00 -16.69
N PRO A 290 15.75 -9.92 -16.68
CA PRO A 290 14.93 -10.18 -17.86
C PRO A 290 13.98 -9.01 -18.16
N TYR A 291 13.83 -8.67 -19.45
CA TYR A 291 12.94 -7.62 -19.95
C TYR A 291 11.94 -8.15 -20.98
N PHE A 292 10.79 -7.49 -21.09
CA PHE A 292 9.71 -7.75 -22.03
C PHE A 292 9.24 -6.45 -22.70
N PRO A 293 8.56 -6.53 -23.85
CA PRO A 293 8.51 -7.69 -24.76
C PRO A 293 9.91 -8.08 -25.28
N GLU A 294 10.05 -9.27 -25.88
CA GLU A 294 11.34 -9.86 -26.26
C GLU A 294 12.11 -9.03 -27.32
N GLU A 295 11.39 -8.39 -28.24
CA GLU A 295 11.95 -7.56 -29.30
C GLU A 295 12.46 -6.22 -28.75
N GLU A 296 11.62 -5.46 -28.04
CA GLU A 296 11.98 -4.12 -27.56
C GLU A 296 12.74 -4.12 -26.22
N LYS A 297 12.69 -5.22 -25.43
CA LYS A 297 13.31 -5.35 -24.09
C LYS A 297 13.09 -4.13 -23.19
N LEU A 298 11.86 -3.64 -23.17
CA LEU A 298 11.54 -2.33 -22.62
C LEU A 298 11.33 -2.33 -21.09
N PHE A 299 10.58 -3.31 -20.59
CA PHE A 299 10.09 -3.37 -19.22
C PHE A 299 10.65 -4.58 -18.50
N SER A 300 11.08 -4.41 -17.24
CA SER A 300 11.60 -5.51 -16.45
C SER A 300 10.50 -6.50 -16.05
N SER A 301 10.71 -7.78 -16.31
CA SER A 301 9.77 -8.86 -15.97
C SER A 301 9.67 -9.08 -14.45
N THR A 302 10.70 -8.71 -13.69
CA THR A 302 10.73 -8.88 -12.22
C THR A 302 10.75 -7.56 -11.45
N GLY A 303 10.65 -6.42 -12.15
CA GLY A 303 10.88 -5.10 -11.58
C GLY A 303 12.23 -5.05 -10.85
N CYS A 304 12.22 -4.55 -9.61
CA CYS A 304 13.40 -4.49 -8.77
C CYS A 304 13.53 -5.67 -7.78
N LYS A 305 12.67 -6.70 -7.87
CA LYS A 305 12.61 -7.78 -6.87
C LYS A 305 13.89 -8.60 -6.78
N THR A 306 14.57 -8.82 -7.90
CA THR A 306 15.76 -9.68 -7.99
C THR A 306 17.08 -8.89 -7.93
N VAL A 307 17.03 -7.57 -7.78
CA VAL A 307 18.22 -6.70 -7.77
C VAL A 307 19.20 -7.09 -6.66
N ALA A 308 18.71 -7.24 -5.42
CA ALA A 308 19.57 -7.58 -4.28
C ALA A 308 20.31 -8.92 -4.47
N SER A 309 19.62 -9.95 -4.98
CA SER A 309 20.27 -11.24 -5.27
C SER A 309 21.26 -11.16 -6.43
N ARG A 310 21.04 -10.26 -7.40
CA ARG A 310 21.95 -10.09 -8.55
C ARG A 310 23.25 -9.37 -8.18
N ILE A 311 23.19 -8.39 -7.27
CA ILE A 311 24.38 -7.64 -6.81
C ILE A 311 25.46 -8.58 -6.26
N SER A 312 25.07 -9.66 -5.58
CA SER A 312 26.01 -10.65 -5.01
C SER A 312 26.89 -11.39 -6.03
N PHE A 313 26.58 -11.32 -7.34
CA PHE A 313 27.44 -11.90 -8.37
C PHE A 313 28.54 -10.95 -8.87
N PHE A 314 28.52 -9.68 -8.46
CA PHE A 314 29.42 -8.62 -8.93
C PHE A 314 30.30 -8.02 -7.81
N PHE A 315 30.17 -8.54 -6.60
CA PHE A 315 30.94 -8.22 -5.40
C PHE A 315 31.27 -9.50 -4.65
#